data_AF-A0AA35TXW0-F1
#
_entry.id   AF-A0AA35TXW0-F1
#
_cell.length_a   1.000
_cell.length_b   1.000
_cell.length_c   1.000
_cell.angle_alpha   90.00
_cell.angle_beta   90.00
_cell.angle_gamma   90.00
#
_symmetry.space_group_name_H-M   'P 1'
#
loop_
_entity.id
_entity.type
_entity.pdbx_description
1 polymer ?
#
loop_
_entity_poly.entity_id
_entity_poly.type
_entity_poly.pdbx_seq_one_letter_code
_entity_poly.pdbx_strand_id
1 'polypeptide(L)'
;MISVKCSPHFMAGNTLILGDAAHAVVPFYGQGMNAGFEDCLVLTECLTESGGELAAAAQLYQDNHWSDTHAICDLSMYNYIEMRSHVTSPLFLIRKRIDNALHYLFPSLFIPLYSMVAFTRIPYRRVVERHNVQQTVIRRGLWGLSLASLGLLGYLIFKFSGMEVALRYRILPCVFKCVVNDYLRH
;
A
#
# COMPACT_ATOMS: atom_id res chain seq x y z
N MET A 1 14.39 -21.18 -4.68
CA MET A 1 12.93 -21.24 -4.41
C MET A 1 12.20 -21.10 -5.71
N ILE A 2 11.19 -21.94 -5.93
CA ILE A 2 10.43 -21.98 -7.17
C ILE A 2 9.01 -21.55 -6.81
N SER A 3 8.44 -20.65 -7.60
CA SER A 3 7.00 -20.39 -7.61
C SER A 3 6.49 -20.81 -8.98
N VAL A 4 5.41 -21.58 -9.00
CA VAL A 4 4.75 -22.04 -10.23
C VAL A 4 3.36 -21.44 -10.25
N LYS A 5 3.00 -20.84 -11.37
CA LYS A 5 1.64 -20.41 -11.67
C LYS A 5 1.23 -21.05 -12.98
N CYS A 6 0.03 -21.57 -13.05
CA CYS A 6 -0.55 -22.03 -14.31
C CYS A 6 -1.99 -21.54 -14.44
N SER A 7 -2.49 -21.52 -15.67
CA SER A 7 -3.89 -21.28 -16.01
C SER A 7 -4.07 -21.72 -17.45
N PRO A 8 -5.16 -22.43 -17.80
CA PRO A 8 -6.25 -22.84 -16.91
C PRO A 8 -5.87 -24.00 -15.98
N HIS A 9 -6.58 -24.14 -14.85
CA HIS A 9 -6.51 -25.27 -13.93
C HIS A 9 -7.43 -26.42 -14.35
N PHE A 10 -8.31 -26.18 -15.33
CA PHE A 10 -9.29 -27.13 -15.83
C PHE A 10 -9.02 -27.48 -17.30
N MET A 11 -9.19 -28.76 -17.64
CA MET A 11 -9.05 -29.25 -19.01
C MET A 11 -10.10 -30.30 -19.34
N ALA A 12 -10.63 -30.22 -20.57
CA ALA A 12 -11.40 -31.28 -21.24
C ALA A 12 -12.61 -31.84 -20.46
N GLY A 13 -13.27 -31.06 -19.61
CA GLY A 13 -14.53 -31.48 -18.98
C GLY A 13 -14.37 -32.35 -17.72
N ASN A 14 -13.20 -32.93 -17.49
CA ASN A 14 -13.04 -34.04 -16.54
C ASN A 14 -11.76 -33.98 -15.69
N THR A 15 -10.89 -32.99 -15.91
CA THR A 15 -9.61 -32.89 -15.21
C THR A 15 -9.46 -31.50 -14.60
N LEU A 16 -9.22 -31.44 -13.28
CA LEU A 16 -9.00 -30.23 -12.51
C LEU A 16 -7.79 -30.41 -11.58
N ILE A 17 -6.91 -29.42 -11.53
CA ILE A 17 -5.78 -29.37 -10.58
C ILE A 17 -6.02 -28.32 -9.50
N LEU A 18 -5.58 -28.63 -8.27
CA LEU A 18 -5.73 -27.79 -7.08
C LEU A 18 -4.43 -27.79 -6.25
N GLY A 19 -4.32 -26.85 -5.31
CA GLY A 19 -3.17 -26.72 -4.40
C GLY A 19 -1.85 -26.57 -5.15
N ASP A 20 -0.79 -27.14 -4.61
CA ASP A 20 0.57 -27.04 -5.18
C ASP A 20 0.69 -27.53 -6.63
N ALA A 21 -0.22 -28.40 -7.09
CA ALA A 21 -0.25 -28.83 -8.50
C ALA A 21 -0.67 -27.69 -9.44
N ALA A 22 -1.51 -26.77 -8.96
CA ALA A 22 -1.98 -25.60 -9.70
C ALA A 22 -1.14 -24.34 -9.40
N HIS A 23 -0.75 -24.14 -8.15
CA HIS A 23 -0.02 -22.98 -7.68
C HIS A 23 1.00 -23.35 -6.60
N ALA A 24 2.26 -23.51 -7.00
CA ALA A 24 3.33 -23.71 -6.03
C ALA A 24 3.77 -22.35 -5.45
N VAL A 25 3.46 -22.13 -4.17
CA VAL A 25 3.73 -20.88 -3.45
C VAL A 25 5.05 -20.96 -2.67
N VAL A 26 5.84 -19.89 -2.68
CA VAL A 26 7.03 -19.81 -1.80
C VAL A 26 6.63 -19.66 -0.33
N PRO A 27 7.34 -20.28 0.62
CA PRO A 27 6.89 -20.41 2.01
C PRO A 27 7.10 -19.14 2.87
N PHE A 28 6.98 -17.94 2.31
CA PHE A 28 7.20 -16.69 3.05
C PHE A 28 5.98 -16.14 3.75
N TYR A 29 4.78 -16.58 3.37
CA TYR A 29 3.56 -16.32 4.14
C TYR A 29 3.05 -17.55 4.90
N GLY A 30 3.61 -18.74 4.64
CA GLY A 30 3.09 -19.99 5.19
C GLY A 30 1.67 -20.33 4.70
N GLN A 31 1.27 -19.82 3.54
CA GLN A 31 -0.11 -19.93 3.03
C GLN A 31 -0.33 -21.04 2.00
N GLY A 32 0.69 -21.80 1.59
CA GLY A 32 0.52 -22.86 0.58
C GLY A 32 -0.57 -23.87 0.97
N MET A 33 -0.48 -24.42 2.18
CA MET A 33 -1.51 -25.32 2.72
C MET A 33 -2.88 -24.65 2.84
N ASN A 34 -2.94 -23.41 3.36
CA ASN A 34 -4.21 -22.71 3.55
C ASN A 34 -4.89 -22.38 2.22
N ALA A 35 -4.13 -21.95 1.21
CA ALA A 35 -4.63 -21.72 -0.14
C ALA A 35 -5.12 -23.02 -0.78
N GLY A 36 -4.40 -24.14 -0.60
CA GLY A 36 -4.86 -25.45 -1.04
C GLY A 36 -6.16 -25.91 -0.36
N PHE A 37 -6.34 -25.62 0.93
CA PHE A 37 -7.61 -25.89 1.61
C PHE A 37 -8.74 -24.96 1.16
N GLU A 38 -8.42 -23.70 0.88
CA GLU A 38 -9.37 -22.76 0.29
C GLU A 38 -9.81 -23.20 -1.12
N ASP A 39 -8.91 -23.77 -1.93
CA ASP A 39 -9.28 -24.36 -3.22
C ASP A 39 -10.35 -25.45 -3.09
N CYS A 40 -10.17 -26.37 -2.14
CA CYS A 40 -11.13 -27.44 -1.88
C CYS A 40 -12.49 -26.89 -1.46
N LEU A 41 -12.49 -25.84 -0.62
CA LEU A 41 -13.70 -25.18 -0.20
C LEU A 41 -14.43 -24.51 -1.37
N VAL A 42 -13.73 -23.71 -2.17
CA VAL A 42 -14.32 -23.00 -3.31
C VAL A 42 -14.81 -23.98 -4.37
N LEU A 43 -14.07 -25.07 -4.62
CA LEU A 43 -14.54 -26.13 -5.52
C LEU A 43 -15.83 -26.79 -5.00
N THR A 44 -15.94 -27.01 -3.69
CA THR A 44 -17.14 -27.60 -3.07
C THR A 44 -18.36 -26.68 -3.20
N GLU A 45 -18.15 -25.37 -3.03
CA GLU A 45 -19.17 -24.34 -3.29
C GLU A 45 -19.60 -24.34 -4.76
N CYS A 46 -18.65 -24.40 -5.70
CA CYS A 46 -18.92 -24.47 -7.13
C CYS A 46 -19.66 -25.75 -7.55
N LEU A 47 -19.33 -26.89 -6.93
CA LEU A 47 -20.04 -28.16 -7.13
C LEU A 47 -21.49 -28.08 -6.66
N THR A 48 -21.72 -27.44 -5.52
CA THR A 48 -23.06 -27.23 -4.97
C THR A 48 -23.89 -26.32 -5.87
N GLU A 49 -23.32 -25.21 -6.33
CA GLU A 49 -23.98 -24.26 -7.23
C GLU A 49 -24.30 -24.88 -8.60
N SER A 50 -23.43 -25.77 -9.09
CA SER A 50 -23.62 -26.46 -10.37
C SER A 50 -24.52 -27.69 -10.30
N GLY A 51 -25.18 -27.94 -9.15
CA GLY A 51 -26.04 -29.12 -8.98
C GLY A 51 -25.30 -30.47 -9.04
N GLY A 52 -23.99 -30.49 -8.80
CA GLY A 52 -23.14 -31.68 -8.88
C GLY A 52 -22.50 -31.93 -10.25
N GLU A 53 -22.77 -31.10 -11.26
CA GLU A 53 -22.16 -31.23 -12.59
C GLU A 53 -20.68 -30.81 -12.56
N LEU A 54 -19.77 -31.78 -12.65
CA LEU A 54 -18.33 -31.55 -12.48
C LEU A 54 -17.75 -30.57 -13.51
N ALA A 55 -18.14 -30.67 -14.78
CA ALA A 55 -17.63 -29.81 -15.84
C ALA A 55 -18.05 -28.34 -15.63
N ALA A 56 -19.29 -28.12 -15.21
CA ALA A 56 -19.81 -26.79 -14.89
C ALA A 56 -19.14 -26.22 -13.64
N ALA A 57 -18.98 -27.03 -12.59
CA ALA A 57 -18.32 -26.63 -11.36
C ALA A 57 -16.85 -26.28 -11.58
N ALA A 58 -16.14 -27.07 -12.38
CA ALA A 58 -14.74 -26.82 -12.71
C ALA A 58 -14.56 -25.55 -13.55
N GLN A 59 -15.48 -25.26 -14.49
CA GLN A 59 -15.50 -24.00 -15.22
C GLN A 59 -15.76 -22.81 -14.29
N LEU A 60 -16.75 -22.92 -13.40
CA LEU A 60 -17.07 -21.88 -12.42
C LEU A 60 -15.90 -21.60 -11.46
N TYR A 61 -15.25 -22.67 -10.98
CA TYR A 61 -14.02 -22.57 -10.18
C TYR A 61 -12.91 -21.87 -10.98
N GLN A 62 -12.70 -22.30 -12.24
CA GLN A 62 -11.70 -21.72 -13.12
C GLN A 62 -11.93 -20.23 -13.35
N ASP A 63 -13.16 -19.77 -13.53
CA ASP A 63 -13.44 -18.35 -13.82
C ASP A 63 -13.30 -17.46 -12.58
N ASN A 64 -13.61 -18.00 -11.40
CA ASN A 64 -13.66 -17.22 -10.17
C ASN A 64 -12.36 -17.23 -9.37
N HIS A 65 -11.60 -18.33 -9.38
CA HIS A 65 -10.58 -18.58 -8.34
C HIS A 65 -9.12 -18.54 -8.84
N TRP A 66 -8.86 -18.75 -10.13
CA TRP A 66 -7.49 -18.76 -10.67
C TRP A 66 -6.71 -17.47 -10.32
N SER A 67 -7.38 -16.33 -10.35
CA SER A 67 -6.78 -15.03 -10.05
C SER A 67 -6.34 -14.89 -8.58
N ASP A 68 -7.07 -15.52 -7.66
CA ASP A 68 -6.72 -15.56 -6.24
C ASP A 68 -5.48 -16.42 -5.99
N THR A 69 -5.38 -17.57 -6.68
CA THR A 69 -4.20 -18.45 -6.60
C THR A 69 -2.92 -17.77 -7.14
N HIS A 70 -3.04 -16.95 -8.19
CA HIS A 70 -1.92 -16.17 -8.71
C HIS A 70 -1.53 -15.05 -7.75
N ALA A 71 -2.53 -14.40 -7.15
CA ALA A 71 -2.33 -13.32 -6.19
C ALA A 71 -1.58 -13.81 -4.94
N ILE A 72 -1.86 -15.00 -4.39
CA ILE A 72 -1.11 -15.51 -3.23
C ILE A 72 0.34 -15.87 -3.58
N CYS A 73 0.60 -16.37 -4.79
CA CYS A 73 1.97 -16.55 -5.30
C CYS A 73 2.72 -15.21 -5.36
N ASP A 74 2.08 -14.16 -5.91
CA ASP A 74 2.67 -12.82 -5.99
C ASP A 74 2.91 -12.19 -4.61
N LEU A 75 1.93 -12.27 -3.72
CA LEU A 75 2.04 -11.79 -2.36
C LEU A 75 3.21 -12.48 -1.65
N SER A 76 3.33 -13.80 -1.77
CA SER A 76 4.41 -14.55 -1.13
C SER A 76 5.80 -14.21 -1.69
N MET A 77 5.92 -13.99 -3.00
CA MET A 77 7.16 -13.48 -3.61
C MET A 77 7.46 -12.04 -3.21
N TYR A 78 6.43 -11.19 -3.09
CA TYR A 78 6.58 -9.83 -2.60
C TYR A 78 7.12 -9.83 -1.16
N ASN A 79 6.55 -10.67 -0.28
CA ASN A 79 7.01 -10.80 1.10
C ASN A 79 8.44 -11.35 1.18
N TYR A 80 8.84 -12.27 0.30
CA TYR A 80 10.23 -12.71 0.19
C TYR A 80 11.18 -11.54 -0.08
N ILE A 81 10.87 -10.72 -1.08
CA ILE A 81 11.71 -9.59 -1.50
C ILE A 81 11.78 -8.56 -0.36
N GLU A 82 10.64 -8.24 0.25
CA GLU A 82 10.53 -7.33 1.39
C GLU A 82 11.41 -7.83 2.55
N MET A 83 11.29 -9.11 2.89
CA MET A 83 12.09 -9.74 3.95
C MET A 83 13.59 -9.79 3.66
N ARG A 84 13.97 -10.06 2.41
CA ARG A 84 15.39 -10.19 2.01
C ARG A 84 16.11 -8.85 1.97
N SER A 85 15.46 -7.79 1.48
CA SER A 85 16.13 -6.56 1.04
C SER A 85 15.83 -5.34 1.91
N HIS A 86 14.77 -5.37 2.72
CA HIS A 86 14.26 -4.15 3.34
C HIS A 86 13.98 -4.23 4.84
N VAL A 87 14.04 -5.41 5.48
CA VAL A 87 13.74 -5.54 6.93
C VAL A 87 14.63 -4.71 7.85
N THR A 88 15.88 -4.44 7.44
CA THR A 88 16.81 -3.59 8.18
C THR A 88 16.85 -2.14 7.68
N SER A 89 16.12 -1.81 6.61
CA SER A 89 16.11 -0.46 6.04
C SER A 89 15.34 0.51 6.94
N PRO A 90 15.92 1.68 7.31
CA PRO A 90 15.22 2.68 8.11
C PRO A 90 13.91 3.16 7.47
N LEU A 91 13.89 3.32 6.14
CA LEU A 91 12.69 3.74 5.40
C LEU A 91 11.56 2.72 5.50
N PHE A 92 11.91 1.43 5.50
CA PHE A 92 10.94 0.35 5.65
C PHE A 92 10.33 0.35 7.06
N LEU A 93 11.16 0.50 8.11
CA LEU A 93 10.69 0.60 9.48
C LEU A 93 9.79 1.82 9.72
N ILE A 94 10.13 2.96 9.12
CA ILE A 94 9.29 4.17 9.18
C ILE A 94 7.94 3.91 8.50
N ARG A 95 7.94 3.32 7.30
CA ARG A 95 6.70 2.97 6.59
C ARG A 95 5.82 2.03 7.40
N LYS A 96 6.41 1.00 8.02
CA LYS A 96 5.69 0.07 8.90
C LYS A 96 5.09 0.77 10.14
N ARG A 97 5.80 1.75 10.71
CA ARG A 97 5.26 2.58 11.80
C ARG A 97 4.08 3.43 11.33
N ILE A 98 4.16 4.01 10.12
CA ILE A 98 3.04 4.76 9.52
C ILE A 98 1.84 3.84 9.31
N ASP A 99 2.04 2.66 8.71
CA ASP A 99 0.97 1.67 8.48
C ASP A 99 0.30 1.26 9.79
N ASN A 100 1.08 0.99 10.85
CA ASN A 100 0.55 0.65 12.17
C ASN A 100 -0.19 1.81 12.83
N ALA A 101 0.30 3.05 12.70
CA ALA A 101 -0.37 4.23 13.22
C ALA A 101 -1.69 4.49 12.50
N LEU A 102 -1.71 4.35 11.16
CA LEU A 102 -2.93 4.45 10.36
C LEU A 102 -3.93 3.35 10.70
N HIS A 103 -3.47 2.11 10.93
CA HIS A 103 -4.33 1.03 11.39
C HIS A 103 -4.93 1.32 12.77
N TYR A 104 -4.15 1.88 13.71
CA TYR A 104 -4.66 2.25 15.01
C TYR A 104 -5.74 3.35 14.93
N LEU A 105 -5.57 4.34 14.04
CA LEU A 105 -6.52 5.43 13.85
C LEU A 105 -7.76 5.00 13.04
N PHE A 106 -7.59 4.12 12.05
CA PHE A 106 -8.62 3.71 11.10
C PHE A 106 -8.62 2.18 10.88
N PRO A 107 -8.95 1.38 11.89
CA PRO A 107 -8.72 -0.07 11.89
C PRO A 107 -9.48 -0.84 10.81
N SER A 108 -10.65 -0.34 10.40
CA SER A 108 -11.46 -0.95 9.33
C SER A 108 -11.04 -0.55 7.92
N LEU A 109 -10.31 0.56 7.76
CA LEU A 109 -9.94 1.13 6.45
C LEU A 109 -8.48 0.84 6.08
N PHE A 110 -7.58 0.85 7.06
CA PHE A 110 -6.16 0.59 6.87
C PHE A 110 -5.78 -0.69 7.59
N ILE A 111 -5.85 -1.82 6.89
CA ILE A 111 -5.46 -3.11 7.46
C ILE A 111 -4.05 -3.43 6.93
N PRO A 112 -3.08 -3.77 7.79
CA PRO A 112 -1.75 -4.19 7.35
C PRO A 112 -1.83 -5.37 6.38
N LEU A 113 -0.99 -5.37 5.35
CA LEU A 113 -1.01 -6.42 4.31
C LEU A 113 -0.91 -7.82 4.91
N TYR A 114 0.03 -8.01 5.84
CA TYR A 114 0.21 -9.28 6.54
C TYR A 114 -1.08 -9.74 7.24
N SER A 115 -1.79 -8.84 7.91
CA SER A 115 -3.01 -9.18 8.64
C SER A 115 -4.16 -9.56 7.70
N MET A 116 -4.28 -8.89 6.54
CA MET A 116 -5.27 -9.27 5.54
C MET A 116 -5.04 -10.69 5.01
N VAL A 117 -3.78 -11.05 4.73
CA VAL A 117 -3.43 -12.38 4.21
C VAL A 117 -3.55 -13.47 5.28
N ALA A 118 -3.07 -13.22 6.50
CA ALA A 118 -2.92 -14.27 7.50
C ALA A 118 -4.15 -14.50 8.39
N PHE A 119 -4.97 -13.47 8.62
CA PHE A 119 -6.01 -13.49 9.64
C PHE A 119 -7.41 -13.20 9.10
N THR A 120 -7.58 -13.13 7.78
CA THR A 120 -8.88 -12.92 7.15
C THR A 120 -9.09 -13.90 6.00
N ARG A 121 -10.34 -14.02 5.54
CA ARG A 121 -10.72 -14.77 4.33
C ARG A 121 -11.06 -13.82 3.17
N ILE A 122 -10.43 -12.66 3.12
CA ILE A 122 -10.57 -11.75 1.99
C ILE A 122 -9.89 -12.42 0.78
N PRO A 123 -10.56 -12.53 -0.38
CA PRO A 123 -9.94 -13.11 -1.58
C PRO A 123 -8.59 -12.45 -1.89
N TYR A 124 -7.56 -13.24 -2.18
CA TYR A 124 -6.19 -12.73 -2.32
C TYR A 124 -6.08 -11.61 -3.38
N ARG A 125 -6.84 -11.68 -4.48
CA ARG A 125 -6.90 -10.60 -5.49
C ARG A 125 -7.40 -9.29 -4.88
N ARG A 126 -8.38 -9.34 -3.99
CA ARG A 126 -8.92 -8.18 -3.28
C ARG A 126 -7.92 -7.65 -2.26
N VAL A 127 -7.10 -8.51 -1.65
CA VAL A 127 -6.01 -8.08 -0.78
C VAL A 127 -5.00 -7.24 -1.56
N VAL A 128 -4.61 -7.68 -2.76
CA VAL A 128 -3.72 -6.91 -3.66
C VAL A 128 -4.34 -5.56 -4.04
N GLU A 129 -5.61 -5.54 -4.45
CA GLU A 129 -6.33 -4.30 -4.78
C GLU A 129 -6.37 -3.32 -3.60
N ARG A 130 -6.78 -3.79 -2.42
CA ARG A 130 -6.83 -2.97 -1.19
C ARG A 130 -5.46 -2.44 -0.82
N HIS A 131 -4.43 -3.26 -0.93
CA HIS A 131 -3.06 -2.84 -0.67
C HIS A 131 -2.65 -1.69 -1.62
N ASN A 132 -2.91 -1.82 -2.92
CA ASN A 132 -2.57 -0.79 -3.90
C ASN A 132 -3.31 0.53 -3.65
N VAL A 133 -4.58 0.46 -3.25
CA VAL A 133 -5.36 1.64 -2.86
C VAL A 133 -4.77 2.28 -1.61
N GLN A 134 -4.50 1.51 -0.54
CA GLN A 134 -3.86 2.02 0.68
C GLN A 134 -2.53 2.72 0.37
N GLN A 135 -1.68 2.12 -0.46
CA GLN A 135 -0.41 2.71 -0.87
C GLN A 135 -0.58 4.00 -1.67
N THR A 136 -1.58 4.06 -2.54
CA THR A 136 -1.89 5.27 -3.30
C THR A 136 -2.36 6.40 -2.38
N VAL A 137 -3.21 6.10 -1.40
CA VAL A 137 -3.69 7.07 -0.41
C VAL A 137 -2.54 7.60 0.44
N ILE A 138 -1.69 6.71 0.97
CA ILE A 138 -0.51 7.09 1.76
C ILE A 138 0.41 7.99 0.93
N ARG A 139 0.74 7.60 -0.30
CA ARG A 139 1.60 8.38 -1.19
C ARG A 139 1.00 9.77 -1.47
N ARG A 140 -0.28 9.84 -1.82
CA ARG A 140 -0.97 11.13 -2.07
C ARG A 140 -1.00 12.01 -0.82
N GLY A 141 -1.24 11.43 0.35
CA GLY A 141 -1.20 12.14 1.63
C GLY A 141 0.19 12.73 1.93
N LEU A 142 1.25 11.93 1.74
CA LEU A 142 2.63 12.40 1.92
C LEU A 142 3.01 13.53 0.95
N TRP A 143 2.60 13.45 -0.32
CA TRP A 143 2.80 14.52 -1.29
C TRP A 143 2.05 15.79 -0.91
N GLY A 144 0.78 15.66 -0.49
CA GLY A 144 -0.03 16.81 -0.04
C GLY A 144 0.58 17.52 1.16
N LEU A 145 1.04 16.77 2.17
CA LEU A 145 1.74 17.33 3.34
C LEU A 145 3.05 18.03 2.95
N SER A 146 3.80 17.46 2.01
CA SER A 146 5.06 18.04 1.53
C SER A 146 4.84 19.35 0.76
N LEU A 147 3.79 19.43 -0.06
CA LEU A 147 3.43 20.67 -0.77
C LEU A 147 2.93 21.74 0.20
N ALA A 148 2.14 21.36 1.20
CA ALA A 148 1.65 22.28 2.23
C ALA A 148 2.79 22.85 3.08
N SER A 149 3.76 22.02 3.48
CA SER A 149 4.91 22.46 4.27
C SER A 149 5.83 23.41 3.47
N LEU A 150 6.06 23.14 2.19
CA LEU A 150 6.78 24.05 1.29
C LEU A 150 6.05 25.38 1.09
N GLY A 151 4.72 25.34 0.92
CA GLY A 151 3.89 26.54 0.82
C GLY A 151 3.93 27.39 2.09
N LEU A 152 3.85 26.75 3.26
CA LEU A 152 3.97 27.42 4.56
C LEU A 152 5.37 28.04 4.74
N LEU A 153 6.42 27.30 4.38
CA LEU A 153 7.80 27.80 4.46
C LEU A 153 8.00 29.01 3.54
N GLY A 154 7.51 28.94 2.29
CA GLY A 154 7.56 30.05 1.34
C GLY A 154 6.80 31.29 1.85
N TYR A 155 5.62 31.09 2.45
CA TYR A 155 4.85 32.17 3.08
C TYR A 155 5.60 32.82 4.24
N LEU A 156 6.21 32.01 5.12
CA LEU A 156 7.01 32.51 6.23
C LEU A 156 8.22 33.31 5.72
N ILE A 157 8.97 32.80 4.74
CA ILE A 157 10.11 33.50 4.13
C ILE A 157 9.67 34.84 3.52
N PHE A 158 8.56 34.86 2.77
CA PHE A 158 8.01 36.08 2.18
C PHE A 158 7.63 37.10 3.25
N LYS A 159 6.96 36.67 4.33
CA LYS A 159 6.56 37.52 5.44
C LYS A 159 7.76 38.09 6.20
N PHE A 160 8.78 37.27 6.49
CA PHE A 160 10.00 37.72 7.17
C PHE A 160 10.84 38.65 6.29
N SER A 161 11.00 38.36 5.00
CA SER A 161 11.71 39.23 4.04
C SER A 161 10.97 40.57 3.88
N GLY A 162 9.63 40.55 3.80
CA GLY A 162 8.81 41.76 3.78
C GLY A 162 8.92 42.60 5.06
N MET A 163 9.06 41.93 6.22
CA MET A 163 9.28 42.59 7.51
C MET A 163 10.67 43.24 7.60
N GLU A 164 11.73 42.60 7.09
CA GLU A 164 13.07 43.20 7.02
C GLU A 164 13.09 44.43 6.08
N VAL A 165 12.46 44.35 4.91
CA VAL A 165 12.34 45.49 3.98
C VAL A 165 11.54 46.62 4.63
N ALA A 166 10.43 46.32 5.30
CA ALA A 166 9.62 47.31 6.00
C ALA A 166 10.40 47.98 7.16
N LEU A 167 11.19 47.23 7.93
CA LEU A 167 12.07 47.80 8.97
C LEU A 167 13.14 48.70 8.36
N ARG A 168 13.78 48.28 7.26
CA ARG A 168 14.82 49.06 6.58
C ARG A 168 14.30 50.39 6.03
N TYR A 169 13.10 50.39 5.45
CA TYR A 169 12.43 51.60 4.96
C TYR A 169 11.86 52.50 6.07
N ARG A 170 11.60 51.97 7.27
CA ARG A 170 11.09 52.76 8.42
C ARG A 170 12.22 53.37 9.26
N ILE A 171 13.37 52.69 9.37
CA ILE A 171 14.54 53.17 10.13
C ILE A 171 15.33 54.21 9.35
N LEU A 172 15.55 54.04 8.03
CA LEU A 172 16.31 54.99 7.21
C LEU A 172 15.82 56.45 7.33
N PRO A 173 14.52 56.76 7.19
CA PRO A 173 14.04 58.13 7.30
C PRO A 173 14.07 58.68 8.74
N CYS A 174 13.98 57.83 9.77
CA CYS A 174 14.12 58.26 11.17
C CYS A 174 15.58 58.60 11.50
N VAL A 175 16.55 57.78 11.07
CA VAL A 175 17.98 58.06 11.24
C VAL A 175 18.39 59.28 10.43
N PHE A 176 17.90 59.41 9.19
CA PHE A 176 18.17 60.58 8.36
C PHE A 176 17.59 61.87 8.96
N LYS A 177 16.37 61.82 9.53
CA LYS A 177 15.80 62.97 10.26
C LYS A 177 16.57 63.31 11.53
N CYS A 178 17.10 62.32 12.27
CA CYS A 178 17.92 62.58 13.46
C CYS A 178 19.25 63.26 13.08
N VAL A 179 19.96 62.70 12.09
CA VAL A 179 21.26 63.23 11.62
C VAL A 179 21.13 64.62 10.99
N VAL A 180 20.08 64.88 10.20
CA VAL A 180 19.85 66.19 9.59
C VAL A 180 19.43 67.24 10.62
N ASN A 181 18.69 66.86 11.66
CA ASN A 181 18.25 67.79 12.70
C ASN A 181 19.37 68.17 13.69
N ASP A 182 20.36 67.29 13.89
CA ASP A 182 21.59 67.63 14.64
C ASP A 182 22.53 68.53 13.83
N TYR A 183 22.55 68.43 12.49
CA TYR A 183 23.38 69.28 11.63
C TYR A 183 22.85 70.71 11.46
N LEU A 184 21.56 70.95 11.74
CA LEU A 184 20.90 72.27 11.64
C LEU A 184 20.84 73.04 12.96
N ARG A 185 21.47 72.51 14.03
CA ARG A 185 21.56 73.16 15.36
C ARG A 185 22.90 73.85 15.65
N HIS A 186 23.82 73.88 14.69
CA HIS A 186 25.04 74.68 14.70
C HIS A 186 24.98 75.77 13.64
#